data_AF-A0A0N8RXB6-F1
#
_entry.id   AF-A0A0N8RXB6-F1
#
_cell.length_a   1.000
_cell.length_b   1.000
_cell.length_c   1.000
_cell.angle_alpha   90.00
_cell.angle_beta   90.00
_cell.angle_gamma   90.00
#
_symmetry.space_group_name_H-M   'P 1'
#
loop_
_entity.id
_entity.type
_entity.pdbx_description
1 polymer ?
#
loop_
_entity_poly.entity_id
_entity_poly.type
_entity_poly.pdbx_seq_one_letter_code
_entity_poly.pdbx_strand_id
1 'polypeptide(L)'
;MGFSNPNYTGRNYGGDVEQRSIGVQLNIPIYSGGLTSSQVREAYARLSQSEQRRESLRRQVVENTRNLHRAVNTDVEQVQARKQSIISNQSALEATEIGYQVGTRNIVDVLDAQRQLYASVRDYNNTRYDYILDNLRLKQAAGTLSPGDLQDLSRYLKADYNPDKDFLPPDLATAAQ
;
A
#
# COMPACT_ATOMS: atom_id res chain seq x y z
N MET A 1 -23.56 -64.72 18.24
CA MET A 1 -23.73 -65.56 17.04
C MET A 1 -22.37 -65.56 16.32
N GLY A 2 -21.37 -66.38 16.60
CA GLY A 2 -21.38 -67.78 17.02
C GLY A 2 -21.16 -68.66 15.79
N PHE A 3 -19.89 -68.85 15.39
CA PHE A 3 -19.39 -70.10 14.79
C PHE A 3 -17.91 -70.25 15.15
N SER A 4 -17.62 -71.22 16.02
CA SER A 4 -16.28 -71.71 16.32
C SER A 4 -16.05 -72.94 15.44
N ASN A 5 -14.98 -72.96 14.66
CA ASN A 5 -14.64 -74.09 13.81
C ASN A 5 -13.73 -75.06 14.59
N PRO A 6 -14.13 -76.32 14.82
CA PRO A 6 -13.34 -77.27 15.60
C PRO A 6 -12.16 -77.79 14.77
N ASN A 7 -11.04 -77.97 15.46
CA ASN A 7 -9.78 -78.54 14.99
C ASN A 7 -9.92 -79.57 13.85
N TYR A 8 -9.32 -79.24 12.71
CA TYR A 8 -8.96 -80.23 11.69
C TYR A 8 -7.43 -80.30 11.61
N THR A 9 -6.84 -81.27 12.30
CA THR A 9 -5.43 -81.63 12.15
C THR A 9 -5.27 -82.41 10.85
N GLY A 10 -4.93 -81.70 9.77
CA GLY A 10 -4.54 -82.27 8.48
C GLY A 10 -3.14 -81.81 8.09
N ARG A 11 -2.26 -82.77 7.78
CA ARG A 11 -0.87 -82.64 7.29
C ARG A 11 -0.57 -81.33 6.53
N ASN A 12 0.41 -80.57 7.02
CA ASN A 12 1.03 -79.47 6.28
C ASN A 12 1.82 -80.02 5.09
N TYR A 13 1.26 -79.91 3.89
CA TYR A 13 2.02 -79.97 2.66
C TYR A 13 2.62 -78.58 2.42
N GLY A 14 3.89 -78.41 2.80
CA GLY A 14 4.69 -77.26 2.42
C GLY A 14 5.09 -77.38 0.95
N GLY A 15 4.29 -76.82 0.06
CA GLY A 15 4.70 -76.42 -1.28
C GLY A 15 4.66 -74.90 -1.36
N ASP A 16 5.60 -74.28 -2.09
CA ASP A 16 5.64 -72.84 -2.29
C ASP A 16 4.31 -72.35 -2.90
N VAL A 17 3.52 -71.63 -2.10
CA VAL A 17 2.26 -71.04 -2.55
C VAL A 17 2.55 -69.61 -3.01
N GLU A 18 2.87 -69.45 -4.29
CA GLU A 18 3.05 -68.12 -4.87
C GLU A 18 1.66 -67.51 -5.19
N GLN A 19 1.15 -66.68 -4.28
CA GLN A 19 -0.15 -66.03 -4.45
C GLN A 19 0.01 -64.65 -5.09
N ARG A 20 -0.38 -64.54 -6.36
CA ARG A 20 -0.39 -63.29 -7.12
C ARG A 20 -1.84 -62.89 -7.42
N SER A 21 -2.30 -61.78 -6.84
CA SER A 21 -3.64 -61.23 -7.11
C SER A 21 -3.55 -59.83 -7.71
N ILE A 22 -4.32 -59.60 -8.78
CA ILE A 22 -4.58 -58.27 -9.33
C ILE A 22 -6.09 -58.06 -9.22
N GLY A 23 -6.51 -56.96 -8.59
CA GLY A 23 -7.93 -56.65 -8.37
C GLY A 23 -8.20 -55.17 -8.60
N VAL A 24 -9.38 -54.86 -9.15
CA VAL A 24 -9.92 -53.51 -9.28
C VAL A 24 -11.15 -53.41 -8.37
N GLN A 25 -11.12 -52.49 -7.41
CA GLN A 25 -12.24 -52.25 -6.49
C GLN A 25 -13.00 -50.99 -6.93
N LEU A 26 -14.29 -51.15 -7.20
CA LEU A 26 -15.22 -50.06 -7.49
C LEU A 26 -16.17 -49.87 -6.31
N ASN A 27 -16.23 -48.64 -5.77
CA ASN A 27 -17.17 -48.29 -4.71
C ASN A 27 -18.14 -47.20 -5.21
N ILE A 28 -19.42 -47.55 -5.32
CA ILE A 28 -20.50 -46.64 -5.73
C ILE A 28 -21.53 -46.60 -4.60
N PRO A 29 -21.54 -45.55 -3.76
CA PRO A 29 -22.56 -45.41 -2.73
C PRO A 29 -23.91 -45.05 -3.38
N ILE A 30 -24.93 -45.90 -3.19
CA ILE A 30 -26.28 -45.68 -3.76
C ILE A 30 -27.09 -44.66 -2.94
N TYR A 31 -26.89 -44.62 -1.62
CA TYR A 31 -27.54 -43.64 -0.73
C TYR A 31 -26.67 -43.33 0.49
N SER A 32 -26.43 -42.05 0.76
CA SER A 32 -25.54 -41.56 1.82
C SER A 32 -26.26 -40.75 2.90
N GLY A 33 -27.56 -40.97 3.12
CA GLY A 33 -28.35 -40.26 4.13
C GLY A 33 -28.42 -38.73 3.95
N GLY A 34 -28.23 -38.24 2.72
CA GLY A 34 -28.22 -36.79 2.42
C GLY A 34 -26.89 -36.08 2.67
N LEU A 35 -25.84 -36.77 3.09
CA LEU A 35 -24.49 -36.20 3.31
C LEU A 35 -23.94 -35.53 2.04
N THR A 36 -23.87 -36.26 0.92
CA THR A 36 -23.36 -35.73 -0.36
C THR A 36 -24.16 -34.51 -0.82
N SER A 37 -25.49 -34.55 -0.69
CA SER A 37 -26.34 -33.41 -1.05
C SER A 37 -26.07 -32.18 -0.18
N SER A 38 -25.81 -32.39 1.11
CA SER A 38 -25.49 -31.30 2.04
C SER A 38 -24.11 -30.71 1.78
N GLN A 39 -23.10 -31.55 1.53
CA GLN A 39 -21.76 -31.13 1.13
C GLN A 39 -21.78 -30.33 -0.17
N VAL A 40 -22.59 -30.75 -1.14
CA VAL A 40 -22.79 -30.00 -2.40
C VAL A 40 -23.41 -28.63 -2.12
N ARG A 41 -24.47 -28.54 -1.30
CA ARG A 41 -25.05 -27.24 -0.90
C ARG A 41 -24.05 -26.34 -0.19
N GLU A 42 -23.24 -26.91 0.72
CA GLU A 42 -22.18 -26.17 1.40
C GLU A 42 -21.12 -25.65 0.42
N ALA A 43 -20.69 -26.48 -0.53
CA ALA A 43 -19.74 -26.08 -1.56
C ALA A 43 -20.27 -24.92 -2.43
N TYR A 44 -21.55 -24.95 -2.81
CA TYR A 44 -22.20 -23.84 -3.51
C TYR A 44 -22.25 -22.57 -2.65
N ALA A 45 -22.58 -22.67 -1.36
CA ALA A 45 -22.58 -21.53 -0.46
C ALA A 45 -21.16 -20.94 -0.30
N ARG A 46 -20.13 -21.78 -0.19
CA ARG A 46 -18.72 -21.35 -0.15
C ARG A 46 -18.27 -20.67 -1.45
N LEU A 47 -18.71 -21.18 -2.61
CA LEU A 47 -18.47 -20.55 -3.90
C LEU A 47 -19.09 -19.15 -3.95
N SER A 48 -20.38 -19.02 -3.62
CA SER A 48 -21.08 -17.74 -3.58
C SER A 48 -20.42 -16.74 -2.62
N GLN A 49 -19.99 -17.21 -1.44
CA GLN A 49 -19.23 -16.40 -0.48
C GLN A 49 -17.89 -15.92 -1.08
N SER A 50 -17.18 -16.77 -1.81
CA SER A 50 -15.93 -16.41 -2.49
C SER A 50 -16.15 -15.36 -3.58
N GLU A 51 -17.21 -15.50 -4.37
CA GLU A 51 -17.59 -14.54 -5.40
C GLU A 51 -17.92 -13.17 -4.81
N GLN A 52 -18.70 -13.14 -3.73
CA GLN A 52 -19.01 -11.89 -3.02
C GLN A 52 -17.77 -11.24 -2.40
N ARG A 53 -16.86 -12.04 -1.81
CA ARG A 53 -15.56 -11.53 -1.32
C ARG A 53 -14.73 -10.93 -2.44
N ARG A 54 -14.67 -11.58 -3.60
CA ARG A 54 -13.97 -11.06 -4.78
C ARG A 54 -14.57 -9.74 -5.25
N GLU A 55 -15.88 -9.64 -5.31
CA GLU A 55 -16.56 -8.40 -5.71
C GLU A 55 -16.35 -7.28 -4.69
N SER A 56 -16.39 -7.58 -3.39
CA SER A 56 -16.08 -6.62 -2.32
C SER A 56 -14.64 -6.11 -2.43
N LEU A 57 -13.67 -7.00 -2.60
CA LEU A 57 -12.27 -6.63 -2.80
C LEU A 57 -12.08 -5.78 -4.06
N ARG A 58 -12.75 -6.14 -5.16
CA ARG A 58 -12.72 -5.35 -6.41
C ARG A 58 -13.23 -3.92 -6.17
N ARG A 59 -14.35 -3.75 -5.47
CA ARG A 59 -14.90 -2.44 -5.13
C ARG A 59 -13.96 -1.63 -4.25
N GLN A 60 -13.39 -2.28 -3.22
CA GLN A 60 -12.43 -1.64 -2.32
C GLN A 60 -11.19 -1.14 -3.05
N VAL A 61 -10.64 -1.93 -3.98
CA VAL A 61 -9.51 -1.51 -4.81
C VAL A 61 -9.88 -0.33 -5.69
N VAL A 62 -11.04 -0.36 -6.37
CA VAL A 62 -11.51 0.75 -7.22
C VAL A 62 -11.69 2.03 -6.41
N GLU A 63 -12.29 1.94 -5.22
CA GLU A 63 -12.47 3.08 -4.33
C GLU A 63 -11.12 3.66 -3.86
N ASN A 64 -10.22 2.80 -3.38
CA ASN A 64 -8.90 3.21 -2.91
C ASN A 64 -8.10 3.90 -4.04
N THR A 65 -8.04 3.29 -5.23
CA THR A 65 -7.33 3.88 -6.38
C THR A 65 -7.93 5.23 -6.79
N ARG A 66 -9.26 5.39 -6.74
CA ARG A 66 -9.91 6.68 -7.00
C ARG A 66 -9.57 7.73 -5.95
N ASN A 67 -9.53 7.34 -4.69
CA ASN A 67 -9.16 8.25 -3.60
C ASN A 67 -7.70 8.69 -3.72
N LEU A 68 -6.78 7.77 -4.00
CA LEU A 68 -5.36 8.08 -4.23
C LEU A 68 -5.16 8.97 -5.47
N HIS A 69 -5.89 8.72 -6.56
CA HIS A 69 -5.81 9.59 -7.74
C HIS A 69 -6.28 11.02 -7.43
N ARG A 70 -7.34 11.18 -6.62
CA ARG A 70 -7.77 12.51 -6.16
C ARG A 70 -6.75 13.15 -5.23
N ALA A 71 -6.18 12.38 -4.30
CA ALA A 71 -5.14 12.85 -3.39
C ALA A 71 -3.95 13.42 -4.17
N VAL A 72 -3.41 12.66 -5.13
CA VAL A 72 -2.29 13.13 -5.97
C VAL A 72 -2.62 14.42 -6.73
N ASN A 73 -3.85 14.57 -7.24
CA ASN A 73 -4.26 15.82 -7.90
C ASN A 73 -4.34 16.98 -6.91
N THR A 74 -4.90 16.75 -5.73
CA THR A 74 -4.96 17.75 -4.65
C THR A 74 -3.56 18.12 -4.16
N ASP A 75 -2.64 17.17 -4.06
CA ASP A 75 -1.26 17.41 -3.64
C ASP A 75 -0.53 18.36 -4.59
N VAL A 76 -0.76 18.24 -5.90
CA VAL A 76 -0.20 19.18 -6.90
C VAL A 76 -0.66 20.60 -6.61
N GLU A 77 -1.96 20.80 -6.34
CA GLU A 77 -2.50 22.11 -5.97
C GLU A 77 -1.95 22.61 -4.64
N GLN A 78 -1.81 21.72 -3.65
CA GLN A 78 -1.22 22.07 -2.36
C GLN A 78 0.24 22.51 -2.49
N VAL A 79 1.05 21.84 -3.31
CA VAL A 79 2.44 22.24 -3.56
C VAL A 79 2.49 23.67 -4.13
N GLN A 80 1.61 24.00 -5.08
CA GLN A 80 1.53 25.35 -5.63
C GLN A 80 1.06 26.38 -4.60
N ALA A 81 0.05 26.07 -3.80
CA ALA A 81 -0.44 26.94 -2.74
C ALA A 81 0.62 27.21 -1.65
N ARG A 82 1.39 26.17 -1.27
CA ARG A 82 2.51 26.30 -0.32
C ARG A 82 3.64 27.12 -0.90
N LYS A 83 3.95 26.97 -2.19
CA LYS A 83 4.91 27.83 -2.90
C LYS A 83 4.49 29.30 -2.86
N GLN A 84 3.22 29.59 -3.14
CA GLN A 84 2.70 30.96 -3.05
C GLN A 84 2.76 31.51 -1.62
N SER A 85 2.56 30.65 -0.62
CA SER A 85 2.68 31.02 0.80
C SER A 85 4.11 31.44 1.17
N ILE A 86 5.13 30.78 0.59
CA ILE A 86 6.54 31.20 0.75
C ILE A 86 6.74 32.60 0.19
N ILE A 87 6.28 32.85 -1.05
CA ILE A 87 6.41 34.18 -1.70
C ILE A 87 5.76 35.27 -0.83
N SER A 88 4.54 35.01 -0.33
CA SER A 88 3.84 35.96 0.53
C SER A 88 4.59 36.25 1.83
N ASN A 89 5.16 35.22 2.48
CA ASN A 89 5.88 35.39 3.73
C ASN A 89 7.27 36.01 3.52
N GLN A 90 7.87 35.82 2.35
CA GLN A 90 9.10 36.50 1.96
C GLN A 90 8.87 38.01 1.79
N SER A 91 7.83 38.41 1.06
CA SER A 91 7.48 39.83 0.94
C SER A 91 7.10 40.45 2.29
N ALA A 92 6.46 39.69 3.18
CA ALA A 92 6.16 40.15 4.54
C ALA A 92 7.45 40.37 5.36
N LEU A 93 8.41 39.44 5.26
CA LEU A 93 9.73 39.58 5.91
C LEU A 93 10.45 40.84 5.41
N GLU A 94 10.55 41.02 4.09
CA GLU A 94 11.19 42.19 3.48
C GLU A 94 10.55 43.50 3.98
N ALA A 95 9.21 43.58 4.02
CA ALA A 95 8.51 44.74 4.55
C ALA A 95 8.79 44.97 6.05
N THR A 96 8.91 43.91 6.86
CA THR A 96 9.29 44.03 8.27
C THR A 96 10.74 44.46 8.47
N GLU A 97 11.66 44.01 7.62
CA GLU A 97 13.07 44.39 7.65
C GLU A 97 13.24 45.87 7.31
N ILE A 98 12.57 46.35 6.25
CA ILE A 98 12.52 47.78 5.91
C ILE A 98 11.92 48.56 7.08
N GLY A 99 10.80 48.08 7.64
CA GLY A 99 10.15 48.68 8.79
C GLY A 99 11.07 48.81 10.00
N TYR A 100 11.92 47.83 10.25
CA TYR A 100 12.92 47.83 11.31
C TYR A 100 14.04 48.84 11.03
N GLN A 101 14.55 48.89 9.78
CA GLN A 101 15.58 49.84 9.37
C GLN A 101 15.13 51.31 9.51
N VAL A 102 13.85 51.59 9.24
CA VAL A 102 13.28 52.93 9.41
C VAL A 102 12.71 53.19 10.81
N GLY A 103 12.84 52.24 11.75
CA GLY A 103 12.42 52.38 13.14
C GLY A 103 10.90 52.29 13.40
N THR A 104 10.12 51.78 12.45
CA THR A 104 8.66 51.59 12.58
C THR A 104 8.26 50.19 13.05
N ARG A 105 9.20 49.24 13.08
CA ARG A 105 9.05 47.86 13.59
C ARG A 105 10.19 47.53 14.55
N ASN A 106 9.96 46.58 15.44
CA ASN A 106 10.97 46.08 16.37
C ASN A 106 11.73 44.88 15.77
N ILE A 107 12.93 44.61 16.29
CA ILE A 107 13.72 43.42 15.88
C ILE A 107 12.95 42.10 16.10
N VAL A 108 12.09 42.06 17.11
CA VAL A 108 11.24 40.89 17.39
C VAL A 108 10.27 40.63 16.23
N ASP A 109 9.74 41.67 15.59
CA ASP A 109 8.84 41.52 14.44
C ASP A 109 9.56 40.88 13.24
N VAL A 110 10.83 41.24 13.04
CA VAL A 110 11.68 40.65 11.98
C VAL A 110 11.95 39.18 12.29
N LEU A 111 12.31 38.84 13.53
CA LEU A 111 12.56 37.46 13.93
C LEU A 111 11.29 36.59 13.80
N ASP A 112 10.12 37.12 14.16
CA ASP A 112 8.84 36.44 13.99
C ASP A 112 8.47 36.23 12.51
N ALA A 113 8.67 37.25 11.66
CA ALA A 113 8.45 37.14 10.22
C ALA A 113 9.39 36.11 9.58
N GLN A 114 10.66 36.10 10.01
CA GLN A 114 11.65 35.14 9.55
C GLN A 114 11.28 33.71 9.96
N ARG A 115 10.84 33.50 11.21
CA ARG A 115 10.32 32.21 11.68
C ARG A 115 9.13 31.74 10.84
N GLN A 116 8.22 32.64 10.47
CA GLN A 116 7.04 32.33 9.66
C GLN A 116 7.41 31.90 8.22
N LEU A 117 8.41 32.57 7.62
CA LEU A 117 8.98 32.16 6.34
C LEU A 117 9.56 30.74 6.40
N TYR A 118 10.39 30.45 7.40
CA TYR A 118 10.96 29.11 7.59
C TYR A 118 9.90 28.03 7.84
N ALA A 119 8.85 28.34 8.61
CA ALA A 119 7.73 27.42 8.80
C ALA A 119 7.03 27.10 7.48
N SER A 120 6.84 28.10 6.61
CA SER A 120 6.19 27.92 5.31
C SER A 120 7.04 27.09 4.36
N VAL A 121 8.36 27.27 4.40
CA VAL A 121 9.31 26.47 3.63
C VAL A 121 9.30 25.01 4.08
N ARG A 122 9.31 24.77 5.39
CA ARG A 122 9.18 23.40 5.94
C ARG A 122 7.89 22.76 5.45
N ASP A 123 6.76 23.47 5.55
CA ASP A 123 5.46 22.95 5.15
C ASP A 123 5.40 22.65 3.64
N TYR A 124 6.01 23.48 2.79
CA TYR A 124 6.18 23.21 1.36
C TYR A 124 6.97 21.92 1.09
N ASN A 125 8.08 21.73 1.80
CA ASN A 125 8.89 20.53 1.64
C ASN A 125 8.15 19.26 2.10
N ASN A 126 7.40 19.33 3.20
CA ASN A 126 6.55 18.23 3.64
C ASN A 126 5.53 17.85 2.56
N THR A 127 4.81 18.83 2.00
CA THR A 127 3.82 18.58 0.93
C THR A 127 4.47 17.96 -0.32
N ARG A 128 5.71 18.30 -0.66
CA ARG A 128 6.44 17.64 -1.76
C ARG A 128 6.71 16.16 -1.48
N TYR A 129 7.08 15.82 -0.25
CA TYR A 129 7.26 14.41 0.14
C TYR A 129 5.92 13.67 0.15
N ASP A 130 4.86 14.30 0.63
CA ASP A 130 3.51 13.72 0.62
C ASP A 130 3.08 13.39 -0.82
N TYR A 131 3.26 14.32 -1.76
CA TYR A 131 3.01 14.10 -3.19
C TYR A 131 3.77 12.89 -3.75
N ILE A 132 5.05 12.75 -3.41
CA ILE A 132 5.87 11.61 -3.86
C ILE A 132 5.33 10.29 -3.29
N LEU A 133 5.03 10.26 -1.99
CA LEU A 133 4.50 9.08 -1.32
C LEU A 133 3.13 8.67 -1.88
N ASP A 134 2.24 9.63 -2.10
CA ASP A 134 0.90 9.38 -2.62
C ASP A 134 0.94 8.96 -4.09
N ASN A 135 1.90 9.46 -4.88
CA ASN A 135 2.17 8.94 -6.22
C ASN A 135 2.62 7.47 -6.20
N LEU A 136 3.54 7.10 -5.28
CA LEU A 136 3.99 5.72 -5.13
C LEU A 136 2.86 4.79 -4.66
N ARG A 137 2.02 5.26 -3.72
CA ARG A 137 0.83 4.53 -3.27
C ARG A 137 -0.17 4.33 -4.40
N LEU A 138 -0.35 5.33 -5.28
CA LEU A 138 -1.19 5.19 -6.47
C LEU A 138 -0.63 4.14 -7.42
N LYS A 139 0.68 4.14 -7.69
CA LYS A 139 1.33 3.09 -8.50
C LYS A 139 1.20 1.70 -7.87
N GLN A 140 1.28 1.61 -6.54
CA GLN A 140 1.06 0.36 -5.80
C GLN A 140 -0.38 -0.14 -5.99
N ALA A 141 -1.37 0.73 -5.83
CA ALA A 141 -2.79 0.40 -6.01
C ALA A 141 -3.13 0.07 -7.47
N ALA A 142 -2.42 0.66 -8.43
CA ALA A 142 -2.51 0.34 -9.85
C ALA A 142 -1.78 -0.97 -10.24
N GLY A 143 -0.96 -1.53 -9.34
CA GLY A 143 -0.15 -2.72 -9.61
C GLY A 143 1.04 -2.48 -10.54
N THR A 144 1.42 -1.22 -10.76
CA THR A 144 2.52 -0.82 -11.66
C THR A 144 3.79 -0.41 -10.92
N LEU A 145 3.76 -0.42 -9.58
CA LEU A 145 4.93 -0.09 -8.76
C LEU A 145 6.06 -1.10 -9.00
N SER A 146 7.20 -0.58 -9.40
CA SER A 146 8.39 -1.35 -9.75
C SER A 146 9.62 -0.86 -8.97
N PRO A 147 10.68 -1.68 -8.84
CA PRO A 147 11.95 -1.22 -8.31
C PRO A 147 12.56 -0.05 -9.11
N GLY A 148 12.22 0.07 -10.40
CA GLY A 148 12.62 1.19 -11.25
C GLY A 148 12.09 2.54 -10.74
N ASP A 149 10.86 2.57 -10.22
CA ASP A 149 10.27 3.79 -9.66
C ASP A 149 11.06 4.31 -8.44
N LEU A 150 11.60 3.40 -7.63
CA LEU A 150 12.44 3.75 -6.48
C LEU A 150 13.83 4.23 -6.92
N GLN A 151 14.38 3.65 -7.99
CA GLN A 151 15.64 4.11 -8.57
C GLN A 151 15.48 5.50 -9.18
N ASP A 152 14.39 5.76 -9.91
CA ASP A 152 14.12 7.08 -10.46
C ASP A 152 13.94 8.11 -9.35
N LEU A 153 13.22 7.78 -8.27
CA LEU A 153 13.14 8.63 -7.08
C LEU A 153 14.52 8.91 -6.48
N SER A 154 15.39 7.89 -6.37
CA SER A 154 16.74 8.08 -5.84
C SER A 154 17.57 9.07 -6.65
N ARG A 155 17.35 9.18 -7.97
CA ARG A 155 18.01 10.19 -8.82
C ARG A 155 17.47 11.60 -8.60
N TYR A 156 16.20 11.73 -8.21
CA TYR A 156 15.60 13.02 -7.85
C TYR A 156 16.02 13.52 -6.47
N LEU A 157 16.45 12.62 -5.58
CA LEU A 157 16.94 12.96 -4.26
C LEU A 157 18.39 13.45 -4.36
N LYS A 158 18.61 14.73 -4.01
CA LYS A 158 19.96 15.28 -3.85
C LYS A 158 20.61 14.69 -2.60
N ALA A 159 21.68 13.91 -2.77
CA ALA A 159 22.45 13.36 -1.66
C ALA A 159 23.18 14.43 -0.84
N ASP A 160 23.31 15.64 -1.38
CA ASP A 160 24.05 16.79 -0.85
C ASP A 160 23.16 17.93 -0.35
N TYR A 161 21.89 17.67 -0.01
CA TYR A 161 20.97 18.70 0.49
C TYR A 161 21.52 19.44 1.72
N ASN A 162 21.74 20.75 1.58
CA ASN A 162 22.16 21.60 2.69
C ASN A 162 20.95 22.40 3.22
N PRO A 163 20.47 22.14 4.45
CA PRO A 163 19.30 22.82 5.00
C PRO A 163 19.48 24.34 5.16
N ASP A 164 20.72 24.83 5.25
CA ASP A 164 21.00 26.26 5.43
C ASP A 164 20.98 27.04 4.11
N LYS A 165 21.14 26.37 2.96
CA LYS A 165 21.26 27.01 1.64
C LYS A 165 20.16 26.61 0.66
N ASP A 166 19.68 25.37 0.75
CA ASP A 166 18.76 24.77 -0.22
C ASP A 166 17.31 24.72 0.30
N PHE A 167 16.99 25.45 1.38
CA PHE A 167 15.64 25.45 1.93
C PHE A 167 14.62 26.10 0.98
N LEU A 168 15.02 27.16 0.27
CA LEU A 168 14.15 27.83 -0.70
C LEU A 168 14.04 27.05 -2.02
N PRO A 169 12.87 27.11 -2.69
CA PRO A 169 12.75 26.64 -4.07
C PRO A 169 13.84 27.28 -4.95
N PRO A 170 14.50 26.50 -5.83
CA PRO A 170 15.64 26.99 -6.61
C PRO A 170 15.29 28.18 -7.52
N ASP A 171 14.02 28.30 -7.91
CA ASP A 171 13.48 29.42 -8.67
C ASP A 171 13.25 30.68 -7.84
N LEU A 172 13.06 30.56 -6.52
CA LEU A 172 12.95 31.71 -5.60
C LEU A 172 14.31 32.16 -5.06
N ALA A 173 15.29 31.25 -4.99
CA ALA A 173 16.65 31.56 -4.57
C ALA A 173 17.37 32.52 -5.55
N THR A 174 17.10 32.41 -6.85
CA THR A 174 17.70 33.27 -7.89
C THR A 174 17.09 34.67 -7.94
N ALA A 175 15.88 34.87 -7.42
CA ALA A 175 15.21 36.17 -7.42
C ALA A 175 15.60 37.06 -6.21
N ALA A 176 16.30 36.49 -5.22
CA ALA A 176 16.76 37.19 -4.02
C ALA A 176 18.23 37.64 -4.08
N GLN A 177 18.89 37.47 -5.24
CA GLN A 177 20.24 37.98 -5.54
C GLN A 177 20.14 39.17 -6.50
#